data_AF-A0A0D0TVK9-F1
#
_entry.id   AF-A0A0D0TVK9-F1
#
_cell.length_a   1.000
_cell.length_b   1.000
_cell.length_c   1.000
_cell.angle_alpha   90.00
_cell.angle_beta   90.00
_cell.angle_gamma   90.00
#
_symmetry.space_group_name_H-M   'P 1'
#
loop_
_entity.id
_entity.type
_entity.pdbx_description
1 polymer ?
#
loop_
_entity_poly.entity_id
_entity_poly.type
_entity_poly.pdbx_seq_one_letter_code
_entity_poly.pdbx_strand_id
1 'polypeptide(L)'
;RSKALHALLYRHPDATKEDQAFLTETLRIPEEWIHESRAASLCSIDDAWGEYHALLRAKLYDRAHKILVEKLAPEAVLRDDKVLLRRLCSKLESKGVSGWEYGGKLFLEWADAPEDTVSLPPSIVFSGAIAGSRKAVLRQFDQMISEWT
;
A
#
# COMPACT_ATOMS: atom_id res chain seq x y z
N ARG A 1 -15.08 21.82 -22.85
CA ARG A 1 -15.06 20.58 -23.66
C ARG A 1 -14.38 19.43 -22.91
N SER A 2 -13.11 19.57 -22.49
CA SER A 2 -12.42 18.54 -21.68
C SER A 2 -13.20 18.08 -20.44
N LYS A 3 -13.80 19.00 -19.65
CA LYS A 3 -14.64 18.66 -18.49
C LYS A 3 -15.84 17.75 -18.81
N ALA A 4 -16.43 17.90 -20.00
CA ALA A 4 -17.56 17.08 -20.42
C ALA A 4 -17.12 15.67 -20.82
N LEU A 5 -15.97 15.54 -21.48
CA LEU A 5 -15.37 14.23 -21.79
C LEU A 5 -14.97 13.50 -20.50
N HIS A 6 -14.34 14.21 -19.57
CA HIS A 6 -13.99 13.67 -18.26
C HIS A 6 -15.23 13.19 -17.50
N ALA A 7 -16.31 13.98 -17.47
CA ALA A 7 -17.57 13.55 -16.84
C ALA A 7 -18.19 12.32 -17.52
N LEU A 8 -18.04 12.16 -18.83
CA LEU A 8 -18.55 11.00 -19.57
C LEU A 8 -17.75 9.74 -19.24
N LEU A 9 -16.41 9.84 -19.13
CA LEU A 9 -15.55 8.72 -18.71
C LEU A 9 -15.88 8.25 -17.29
N TYR A 10 -16.21 9.17 -16.38
CA TYR A 10 -16.63 8.81 -15.02
C TYR A 10 -18.00 8.15 -14.97
N ARG A 11 -18.86 8.40 -15.95
CA ARG A 11 -20.17 7.77 -16.06
C ARG A 11 -20.09 6.37 -16.70
N HIS A 12 -19.08 6.14 -17.54
CA HIS A 12 -18.84 4.86 -18.22
C HIS A 12 -17.40 4.36 -17.97
N PRO A 13 -17.10 3.90 -16.75
CA PRO A 13 -15.78 3.39 -16.39
C PRO A 13 -15.47 1.98 -16.93
N ASP A 14 -16.51 1.21 -17.27
CA ASP A 14 -16.40 -0.17 -17.77
C ASP A 14 -16.14 -0.21 -19.28
N ALA A 15 -15.10 0.50 -19.73
CA ALA A 15 -14.68 0.47 -21.12
C ALA A 15 -13.95 -0.86 -21.42
N THR A 16 -14.44 -1.61 -22.41
CA THR A 16 -13.81 -2.84 -22.91
C THR A 16 -12.45 -2.51 -23.54
N LYS A 17 -11.58 -3.50 -23.79
CA LYS A 17 -10.25 -3.24 -24.39
C LYS A 17 -10.36 -2.58 -25.77
N GLU A 18 -11.38 -2.97 -26.53
CA GLU A 18 -11.71 -2.41 -27.84
C GLU A 18 -12.18 -0.95 -27.70
N ASP A 19 -12.97 -0.63 -26.67
CA ASP A 19 -13.39 0.74 -26.38
C ASP A 19 -12.21 1.60 -25.94
N GLN A 20 -11.29 1.05 -25.15
CA GLN A 20 -10.07 1.75 -24.74
C GLN A 20 -9.21 2.13 -25.95
N ALA A 21 -9.00 1.20 -26.89
CA ALA A 21 -8.29 1.47 -28.13
C ALA A 21 -9.01 2.55 -28.96
N PHE A 22 -10.33 2.52 -29.04
CA PHE A 22 -11.10 3.56 -29.71
C PHE A 22 -10.92 4.94 -29.05
N LEU A 23 -11.00 5.01 -27.72
CA LEU A 23 -10.85 6.25 -26.95
C LEU A 23 -9.44 6.86 -27.09
N THR A 24 -8.40 6.03 -27.16
CA THR A 24 -7.02 6.50 -27.28
C THR A 24 -6.63 6.80 -28.72
N GLU A 25 -6.99 5.95 -29.68
CA GLU A 25 -6.59 6.07 -31.09
C GLU A 25 -7.45 7.08 -31.85
N THR A 26 -8.78 7.05 -31.65
CA THR A 26 -9.72 7.89 -32.41
C THR A 26 -9.98 9.21 -31.71
N LEU A 27 -10.26 9.17 -30.41
CA LEU A 27 -10.62 10.36 -29.63
C LEU A 27 -9.40 11.05 -28.98
N ARG A 28 -8.21 10.44 -29.07
CA ARG A 28 -6.94 10.97 -28.52
C ARG A 28 -7.03 11.35 -27.03
N ILE A 29 -7.76 10.55 -26.26
CA ILE A 29 -7.85 10.73 -24.81
C ILE A 29 -6.62 10.08 -24.15
N PRO A 30 -5.98 10.72 -23.17
CA PRO A 30 -4.91 10.11 -22.39
C PRO A 30 -5.41 8.86 -21.64
N GLU A 31 -4.65 7.77 -21.70
CA GLU A 31 -4.93 6.52 -20.97
C GLU A 31 -5.05 6.74 -19.45
N GLU A 32 -4.37 7.77 -18.93
CA GLU A 32 -4.40 8.16 -17.53
C GLU A 32 -5.83 8.42 -17.04
N TRP A 33 -6.66 9.11 -17.83
CA TRP A 33 -8.03 9.44 -17.45
C TRP A 33 -8.97 8.24 -17.49
N ILE A 34 -8.71 7.29 -18.39
CA ILE A 34 -9.46 6.04 -18.49
C ILE A 34 -9.19 5.20 -17.24
N HIS A 35 -7.93 5.11 -16.83
CA HIS A 35 -7.57 4.38 -15.61
C HIS A 35 -8.01 5.11 -14.34
N GLU A 36 -8.05 6.44 -14.35
CA GLU A 36 -8.59 7.22 -13.23
C GLU A 36 -10.10 6.98 -13.05
N SER A 37 -10.90 7.05 -14.12
CA SER A 37 -12.34 6.78 -14.02
C SER A 37 -12.63 5.35 -13.60
N ARG A 38 -11.83 4.38 -14.10
CA ARG A 38 -11.91 2.98 -13.66
C ARG A 38 -11.58 2.83 -12.18
N ALA A 39 -10.56 3.51 -11.67
CA ALA A 39 -10.25 3.50 -10.24
C ALA A 39 -11.42 4.03 -9.40
N ALA A 40 -12.07 5.11 -9.84
CA ALA A 40 -13.23 5.67 -9.15
C ALA A 40 -14.43 4.69 -9.12
N SER A 41 -14.63 3.91 -10.18
CA SER A 41 -15.64 2.84 -10.20
C SER A 41 -15.33 1.74 -9.18
N LEU A 42 -14.08 1.27 -9.16
CA LEU A 42 -13.64 0.21 -8.25
C LEU A 42 -13.70 0.65 -6.78
N CYS A 43 -13.43 1.93 -6.51
CA CYS A 43 -13.63 2.55 -5.20
C CYS A 43 -15.10 2.44 -4.75
N SER A 44 -16.04 2.64 -5.68
CA SER A 44 -17.49 2.54 -5.41
C SER A 44 -17.96 1.10 -5.17
N ILE A 45 -17.20 0.11 -5.64
CA ILE A 45 -17.46 -1.33 -5.48
C ILE A 45 -16.64 -1.91 -4.31
N ASP A 46 -15.85 -1.07 -3.61
CA ASP A 46 -14.93 -1.44 -2.53
C ASP A 46 -13.84 -2.47 -2.93
N ASP A 47 -13.50 -2.58 -4.23
CA ASP A 47 -12.39 -3.41 -4.70
C ASP A 47 -11.05 -2.68 -4.58
N ALA A 48 -10.44 -2.77 -3.39
CA ALA A 48 -9.17 -2.10 -3.09
C ALA A 48 -8.00 -2.57 -3.96
N TRP A 49 -7.97 -3.86 -4.34
CA TRP A 49 -6.90 -4.44 -5.17
C TRP A 49 -6.98 -3.93 -6.61
N GLY A 50 -8.17 -3.99 -7.19
CA GLY A 50 -8.42 -3.46 -8.52
C GLY A 50 -8.15 -1.95 -8.59
N GLU A 51 -8.62 -1.21 -7.58
CA GLU A 51 -8.44 0.24 -7.47
C GLU A 51 -6.95 0.61 -7.44
N TYR A 52 -6.16 -0.07 -6.61
CA TYR A 52 -4.71 0.15 -6.52
C TYR A 52 -4.01 -0.03 -7.87
N HIS A 53 -4.31 -1.12 -8.59
CA HIS A 53 -3.73 -1.37 -9.90
C HIS A 53 -4.16 -0.36 -10.97
N ALA A 54 -5.41 0.09 -10.93
CA ALA A 54 -5.91 1.13 -11.82
C ALA A 54 -5.21 2.47 -11.55
N LEU A 55 -5.02 2.86 -10.28
CA LEU A 55 -4.33 4.10 -9.90
C LEU A 55 -2.85 4.11 -10.29
N LEU A 56 -2.17 2.96 -10.20
CA LEU A 56 -0.79 2.82 -10.68
C LEU A 56 -0.69 3.10 -12.19
N ARG A 57 -1.66 2.64 -12.99
CA ARG A 57 -1.70 2.92 -14.43
C ARG A 57 -2.09 4.37 -14.73
N ALA A 58 -2.95 4.96 -13.90
CA ALA A 58 -3.32 6.37 -13.98
C ALA A 58 -2.22 7.34 -13.54
N LYS A 59 -1.06 6.82 -13.06
CA LYS A 59 0.04 7.60 -12.48
C LYS A 59 -0.36 8.44 -11.24
N LEU A 60 -1.45 8.06 -10.58
CA LEU A 60 -1.95 8.72 -9.37
C LEU A 60 -1.38 8.04 -8.11
N TYR A 61 -0.07 8.19 -7.91
CA TYR A 61 0.65 7.46 -6.87
C TYR A 61 0.26 7.87 -5.45
N ASP A 62 -0.10 9.15 -5.21
CA ASP A 62 -0.52 9.61 -3.89
C ASP A 62 -1.84 8.95 -3.43
N ARG A 63 -2.79 8.78 -4.36
CA ARG A 63 -4.04 8.06 -4.07
C ARG A 63 -3.77 6.57 -3.86
N ALA A 64 -2.94 5.97 -4.71
CA ALA A 64 -2.56 4.56 -4.59
C ALA A 64 -1.89 4.26 -3.23
N HIS A 65 -1.03 5.16 -2.75
CA HIS A 65 -0.37 5.03 -1.45
C HIS A 65 -1.38 5.07 -0.28
N LYS A 66 -2.38 5.95 -0.32
CA LYS A 66 -3.42 6.00 0.71
C LYS A 66 -4.16 4.67 0.84
N ILE A 67 -4.62 4.12 -0.29
CA ILE A 67 -5.33 2.84 -0.33
C ILE A 67 -4.42 1.67 0.11
N LEU A 68 -3.14 1.73 -0.27
CA LEU A 68 -2.15 0.75 0.18
C LEU A 68 -2.06 0.75 1.71
N VAL A 69 -1.86 1.92 2.33
CA VAL A 69 -1.69 2.05 3.79
C VAL A 69 -2.98 1.72 4.55
N GLU A 70 -4.13 2.12 4.03
CA GLU A 70 -5.43 2.00 4.73
C GLU A 70 -6.06 0.61 4.60
N LYS A 71 -5.97 -0.03 3.42
CA LYS A 71 -6.67 -1.29 3.13
C LYS A 71 -5.71 -2.46 2.85
N LEU A 72 -4.80 -2.33 1.89
CA LEU A 72 -4.01 -3.49 1.43
C LEU A 72 -2.91 -3.90 2.41
N ALA A 73 -2.26 -2.94 3.06
CA ALA A 73 -1.19 -3.20 4.01
C ALA A 73 -1.69 -3.97 5.26
N PRO A 74 -2.77 -3.56 5.95
CA PRO A 74 -3.30 -4.35 7.06
C PRO A 74 -3.78 -5.73 6.61
N GLU A 75 -4.40 -5.87 5.43
CA GLU A 75 -4.77 -7.20 4.90
C GLU A 75 -3.56 -8.11 4.66
N ALA A 76 -2.49 -7.55 4.07
CA ALA A 76 -1.26 -8.30 3.80
C ALA A 76 -0.53 -8.70 5.10
N VAL A 77 -0.55 -7.82 6.11
CA VAL A 77 -0.01 -8.11 7.46
C VAL A 77 -0.82 -9.22 8.13
N LEU A 78 -2.16 -9.19 8.04
CA LEU A 78 -3.03 -10.26 8.59
C LEU A 78 -2.79 -11.61 7.91
N ARG A 79 -2.51 -11.60 6.60
CA ARG A 79 -2.16 -12.81 5.84
C ARG A 79 -0.70 -13.27 6.07
N ASP A 80 0.11 -12.44 6.72
CA ASP A 80 1.56 -12.60 6.88
C ASP A 80 2.32 -12.73 5.55
N ASP A 81 1.78 -12.13 4.47
CA ASP A 81 2.38 -12.18 3.13
C ASP A 81 3.34 -11.00 2.91
N LYS A 82 4.51 -11.08 3.55
CA LYS A 82 5.57 -10.07 3.49
C LYS A 82 6.11 -9.88 2.08
N VAL A 83 6.16 -10.94 1.28
CA VAL A 83 6.68 -10.91 -0.10
C VAL A 83 5.78 -10.05 -0.98
N LEU A 84 4.46 -10.22 -0.85
CA LEU A 84 3.49 -9.43 -1.59
C LEU A 84 3.56 -7.95 -1.18
N LEU A 85 3.60 -7.67 0.12
CA LEU A 85 3.67 -6.30 0.65
C LEU A 85 4.92 -5.58 0.14
N ARG A 86 6.08 -6.23 0.16
CA ARG A 86 7.33 -5.69 -0.39
C ARG A 86 7.21 -5.37 -1.88
N ARG A 87 6.66 -6.28 -2.68
CA ARG A 87 6.45 -6.06 -4.13
C ARG A 87 5.53 -4.87 -4.42
N LEU A 88 4.50 -4.68 -3.60
CA LEU A 88 3.58 -3.54 -3.74
C LEU A 88 4.29 -2.23 -3.37
N CYS A 89 5.02 -2.23 -2.25
CA CYS A 89 5.70 -1.05 -1.76
C CYS A 89 6.85 -0.59 -2.65
N SER A 90 7.70 -1.51 -3.13
CA SER A 90 8.83 -1.16 -4.01
C SER A 90 8.40 -0.50 -5.33
N LYS A 91 7.20 -0.83 -5.84
CA LYS A 91 6.64 -0.18 -7.03
C LYS A 91 6.35 1.30 -6.80
N LEU A 92 5.87 1.67 -5.61
CA LEU A 92 5.58 3.06 -5.24
C LEU A 92 6.83 3.83 -4.84
N GLU A 93 7.73 3.20 -4.09
CA GLU A 93 8.99 3.81 -3.66
C GLU A 93 9.79 4.36 -4.85
N SER A 94 9.85 3.61 -5.95
CA SER A 94 10.52 4.02 -7.20
C SER A 94 9.94 5.29 -7.85
N LYS A 95 8.75 5.74 -7.43
CA LYS A 95 8.00 6.85 -8.04
C LYS A 95 7.99 8.13 -7.21
N GLY A 96 8.59 8.12 -6.01
CA GLY A 96 8.75 9.33 -5.20
C GLY A 96 7.42 9.92 -4.71
N VAL A 97 6.59 9.10 -4.06
CA VAL A 97 5.26 9.51 -3.56
C VAL A 97 5.39 10.47 -2.37
N SER A 98 4.52 11.48 -2.30
CA SER A 98 4.48 12.39 -1.17
C SER A 98 3.98 11.67 0.09
N GLY A 99 4.66 11.86 1.23
CA GLY A 99 4.26 11.25 2.51
C GLY A 99 4.56 9.75 2.64
N TRP A 100 5.39 9.19 1.76
CA TRP A 100 5.86 7.78 1.84
C TRP A 100 6.49 7.43 3.20
N GLU A 101 7.14 8.41 3.84
CA GLU A 101 7.84 8.24 5.11
C GLU A 101 6.92 7.86 6.28
N TYR A 102 5.65 8.27 6.24
CA TYR A 102 4.71 8.08 7.36
C TYR A 102 4.01 6.71 7.36
N GLY A 103 4.01 5.99 6.24
CA GLY A 103 3.29 4.72 6.10
C GLY A 103 4.06 3.66 5.33
N GLY A 104 4.35 3.92 4.06
CA GLY A 104 5.03 2.96 3.18
C GLY A 104 6.38 2.46 3.72
N LYS A 105 7.17 3.37 4.32
CA LYS A 105 8.46 3.00 4.94
C LYS A 105 8.29 2.05 6.13
N LEU A 106 7.28 2.25 6.97
CA LEU A 106 7.01 1.41 8.12
C LEU A 106 6.63 -0.02 7.70
N PHE A 107 5.80 -0.15 6.66
CA PHE A 107 5.40 -1.45 6.13
C PHE A 107 6.55 -2.19 5.43
N LEU A 108 7.43 -1.47 4.74
CA LEU A 108 8.66 -2.06 4.19
C LEU A 108 9.57 -2.57 5.30
N GLU A 109 9.75 -1.78 6.36
CA GLU A 109 10.57 -2.16 7.50
C GLU A 109 10.01 -3.38 8.23
N TRP A 110 8.68 -3.46 8.38
CA TRP A 110 8.02 -4.66 8.90
C TRP A 110 8.21 -5.88 7.97
N ALA A 111 8.12 -5.70 6.65
CA ALA A 111 8.29 -6.79 5.70
C ALA A 111 9.74 -7.31 5.64
N ASP A 112 10.73 -6.44 5.86
CA ASP A 112 12.15 -6.81 5.94
C ASP A 112 12.55 -7.35 7.33
N ALA A 113 11.73 -7.13 8.36
CA ALA A 113 11.99 -7.64 9.69
C ALA A 113 11.89 -9.19 9.72
N PRO A 114 12.96 -9.89 10.14
CA PRO A 114 12.90 -11.34 10.33
C PRO A 114 11.93 -11.69 11.46
N GLU A 115 11.15 -12.75 11.29
CA GLU A 115 10.10 -13.23 12.23
C GLU A 115 10.59 -13.38 13.67
N ASP A 116 11.89 -13.58 13.86
CA ASP A 116 12.53 -13.76 15.15
C ASP A 116 12.82 -12.49 15.96
N THR A 117 12.65 -11.32 15.34
CA THR A 117 13.01 -10.04 15.95
C THR A 117 11.79 -9.34 16.53
N VAL A 118 11.58 -9.52 17.83
CA VAL A 118 10.90 -8.53 18.69
C VAL A 118 11.86 -7.34 18.84
N SER A 119 12.06 -6.61 17.75
CA SER A 119 12.79 -5.35 17.69
C SER A 119 11.87 -4.40 16.95
N LEU A 120 11.14 -3.58 17.70
CA LEU A 120 10.28 -2.56 17.11
C LEU A 120 11.11 -1.67 16.19
N PRO A 121 10.62 -1.35 14.98
CA PRO A 121 11.32 -0.45 14.08
C PRO A 121 11.52 0.91 14.76
N PRO A 122 12.67 1.60 14.58
CA PRO A 122 12.99 2.85 15.24
C PRO A 122 12.00 3.98 14.89
N SER A 123 11.24 3.82 13.81
CA SER A 123 10.13 4.70 13.42
C SER A 123 8.91 4.61 14.36
N ILE A 124 8.67 3.45 15.00
CA ILE A 124 7.64 3.25 16.06
C ILE A 124 8.15 3.69 17.45
N VAL A 125 9.46 3.65 17.68
CA VAL A 125 10.07 4.00 18.98
C VAL A 125 9.82 5.47 19.37
N PHE A 126 9.39 6.32 18.44
CA PHE A 126 9.09 7.72 18.71
C PHE A 126 7.76 8.01 19.42
N SER A 127 6.98 6.98 19.78
CA SER A 127 5.77 7.17 20.59
C SER A 127 5.72 6.16 21.75
N GLY A 128 6.37 6.50 22.86
CA GLY A 128 6.13 5.87 24.16
C GLY A 128 6.82 4.53 24.40
N ALA A 129 8.08 4.59 24.85
CA ALA A 129 8.64 3.79 25.94
C ALA A 129 8.06 2.39 26.20
N ILE A 130 8.49 1.37 25.44
CA ILE A 130 8.54 -0.02 25.93
C ILE A 130 9.75 -0.73 25.30
N ALA A 131 10.96 -0.32 25.67
CA ALA A 131 12.18 -0.99 25.26
C ALA A 131 12.43 -2.21 26.16
N GLY A 132 11.98 -3.39 25.72
CA GLY A 132 12.26 -4.64 26.41
C GLY A 132 11.87 -5.85 25.56
N SER A 133 12.86 -6.50 24.95
CA SER A 133 12.65 -7.72 24.17
C SER A 133 12.19 -8.86 25.10
N ARG A 134 11.09 -9.55 24.78
CA ARG A 134 10.57 -10.69 25.59
C ARG A 134 11.63 -11.76 25.86
N LYS A 135 12.57 -11.97 24.92
CA LYS A 135 13.71 -12.90 25.08
C LYS A 135 14.71 -12.42 26.15
N ALA A 136 14.89 -11.11 26.33
CA ALA A 136 15.74 -10.55 27.37
C ALA A 136 15.07 -10.70 28.76
N VAL A 137 13.77 -10.44 28.85
CA VAL A 137 12.99 -10.64 30.08
C VAL A 137 13.01 -12.11 30.52
N LEU A 138 12.85 -13.04 29.59
CA LEU A 138 12.88 -14.48 29.88
C LEU A 138 14.28 -14.97 30.29
N ARG A 139 15.35 -14.48 29.65
CA ARG A 139 16.73 -14.80 30.10
C ARG A 139 17.04 -14.25 31.48
N GLN A 140 16.55 -13.05 31.78
CA GLN A 140 16.74 -12.44 33.08
C GLN A 140 15.95 -13.17 34.17
N PHE A 141 14.76 -13.67 33.85
CA PHE A 141 13.98 -14.56 34.73
C PHE A 141 14.66 -15.91 34.96
N ASP A 142 15.19 -16.56 33.91
CA ASP A 142 15.90 -17.85 34.04
C ASP A 142 17.17 -17.72 34.89
N GLN A 143 17.90 -16.61 34.73
CA GLN A 143 19.10 -16.33 35.51
C GLN A 143 18.78 -16.08 37.00
N MET A 144 17.63 -15.46 37.28
CA MET A 144 17.17 -15.22 38.65
C MET A 144 16.70 -16.50 39.36
N ILE A 145 16.11 -17.45 38.61
CA ILE A 145 15.69 -18.75 39.15
C ILE A 145 16.91 -19.62 39.48
N SER A 146 17.98 -19.54 38.67
CA SER A 146 19.20 -20.32 38.87
C SER A 146 20.11 -19.82 40.00
N GLU A 147 19.97 -18.57 40.45
CA GLU A 147 20.66 -18.05 41.64
C GLU A 147 20.01 -18.49 42.97
N TRP A 148 18.77 -18.99 42.94
CA TRP A 148 18.01 -19.41 44.13
C TRP A 148 17.85 -20.94 44.27
N THR A 149 18.62 -21.72 43.50
CA THR A 149 18.78 -23.19 43.64
C THR A 149 20.24 -23.55 43.83
#